data_AF-A0A194R704-F1
#
_entry.id   AF-A0A194R704-F1
#
_cell.length_a   1.000
_cell.length_b   1.000
_cell.length_c   1.000
_cell.angle_alpha   90.00
_cell.angle_beta   90.00
_cell.angle_gamma   90.00
#
_symmetry.space_group_name_H-M   'P 1'
#
loop_
_entity.id
_entity.type
_entity.pdbx_description
1 polymer ?
#
loop_
_entity_poly.entity_id
_entity_poly.type
_entity_poly.pdbx_seq_one_letter_code
_entity_poly.pdbx_strand_id
1 'polypeptide(L)'
;MHARLGGCVGACAGTIRSHRRDLFTKVPGLRHDSLHDAYADDTTLFAANEAEILELFQRMESEMSFLLASTLRKCLHSIFRRRYSSITTLNPPLVFSEEVLQAKSEGKPIVALESTIMTHGMPYPQNLQTAQEVENIIRRVGATPATIAILKGQLTVGLTQQQLQYLAQAKGVVKTSRRDLAPVMAGCQDGATTVAGTIIASELADIDVFVTGGIGGVHREGELTMDVSADLTELGRSRTLVVCSGVKSILDIGRTLEYLETHGVTVCAFGATDDFPAFYTTRSGHRAPHRAADAPHAARILHAARQLRLQSGIVVAVPVPQEHAMEENVIEDSIQQALKNAKRAGIQGKEVTPYILAAVAKATGGASLSTNIALIKNNAKVGADIAVEFQKLKNVNNVRNSFNSGSSGNLGTRQFHTACNLRVEKSDRGEKVGSCIKNENLTNPVLVIGGANVDRTYRVTEDLVQSSNSERVCRRWSRRTRAPARRVHAAPSRGSVSKPAAGNERHRRPNRRSK
;
A
#
# COMPACT_ATOMS: atom_id res chain seq x y z
N MET A 1 22.47 12.68 32.47
CA MET A 1 22.53 11.41 33.22
C MET A 1 23.89 10.72 33.05
N HIS A 2 24.98 11.34 33.52
CA HIS A 2 26.30 10.68 33.59
C HIS A 2 26.60 10.30 35.04
N ALA A 3 26.21 9.09 35.44
CA ALA A 3 26.70 8.34 36.63
C ALA A 3 25.74 7.17 36.99
N ARG A 4 25.63 6.14 36.12
CA ARG A 4 25.01 4.84 36.49
C ARG A 4 25.26 3.66 35.52
N LEU A 5 26.30 3.72 34.68
CA LEU A 5 26.65 2.65 33.73
C LEU A 5 27.97 1.91 34.06
N GLY A 6 28.61 2.19 35.20
CA GLY A 6 29.83 1.51 35.63
C GLY A 6 29.64 0.18 36.39
N GLY A 7 28.39 -0.21 36.71
CA GLY A 7 28.11 -1.28 37.68
C GLY A 7 28.02 -2.71 37.14
N CYS A 8 27.83 -2.91 35.83
CA CYS A 8 27.51 -4.24 35.26
C CYS A 8 28.62 -4.89 34.43
N VAL A 9 29.71 -4.18 34.10
CA VAL A 9 30.81 -4.74 33.28
C VAL A 9 31.86 -5.47 34.14
N GLY A 10 31.99 -5.12 35.42
CA GLY A 10 32.94 -5.77 36.34
C GLY A 10 32.62 -7.22 36.71
N ALA A 11 31.35 -7.64 36.63
CA ALA A 11 30.91 -8.95 37.10
C ALA A 11 31.18 -10.11 36.12
N CYS A 12 31.42 -9.83 34.83
CA CYS A 12 31.71 -10.88 33.83
C CYS A 12 33.21 -11.12 33.59
N ALA A 13 34.09 -10.20 34.01
CA ALA A 13 35.54 -10.33 33.82
C ALA A 13 36.20 -11.32 34.79
N GLY A 14 35.57 -11.61 35.95
CA GLY A 14 36.09 -12.54 36.95
C GLY A 14 36.02 -14.02 36.52
N THR A 15 34.94 -14.41 35.83
CA THR A 15 34.62 -15.82 35.54
C THR A 15 35.45 -16.40 34.38
N ILE A 16 36.01 -15.56 33.52
CA ILE A 16 36.85 -15.99 32.38
C ILE A 16 38.31 -16.27 32.81
N ARG A 17 38.73 -15.85 34.01
CA ARG A 17 40.09 -16.09 34.53
C ARG A 17 40.29 -17.47 35.19
N SER A 18 39.24 -18.22 35.53
CA SER A 18 39.35 -19.48 36.27
C SER A 18 39.40 -20.76 35.42
N HIS A 19 39.30 -20.67 34.09
CA HIS A 19 39.40 -21.84 33.17
C HIS A 19 40.55 -21.72 32.14
N ARG A 20 41.50 -20.80 32.36
CA ARG A 20 42.62 -20.53 31.45
C ARG A 20 43.92 -21.23 31.87
N ARG A 21 43.85 -22.47 32.36
CA ARG A 21 45.04 -23.29 32.75
C ARG A 21 45.18 -24.67 32.09
N ASP A 22 44.12 -25.26 31.52
CA ASP A 22 44.17 -26.66 31.02
C ASP A 22 44.09 -26.79 29.49
N LEU A 23 44.37 -25.73 28.73
CA LEU A 23 44.26 -25.70 27.26
C LEU A 23 45.50 -25.11 26.54
N PHE A 24 46.68 -25.20 27.16
CA PHE A 24 47.96 -24.84 26.55
C PHE A 24 49.01 -25.96 26.69
N THR A 25 48.69 -27.14 26.17
CA THR A 25 49.69 -28.08 25.64
C THR A 25 49.16 -28.69 24.33
N LYS A 26 50.05 -28.91 23.35
CA LYS A 26 49.79 -29.46 22.00
C LYS A 26 49.21 -28.53 20.90
N VAL A 27 49.89 -27.41 20.60
CA VAL A 27 50.15 -27.00 19.19
C VAL A 27 51.54 -26.37 19.11
N PRO A 28 52.51 -26.92 18.37
CA PRO A 28 53.80 -26.27 18.14
C PRO A 28 53.78 -25.40 16.88
N GLY A 29 54.22 -24.14 17.00
CA GLY A 29 54.57 -23.30 15.85
C GLY A 29 53.58 -22.20 15.48
N LEU A 30 53.58 -21.11 16.25
CA LEU A 30 53.24 -19.76 15.77
C LEU A 30 54.17 -18.79 16.50
N ARG A 31 54.94 -17.98 15.77
CA ARG A 31 55.95 -17.08 16.35
C ARG A 31 55.30 -15.83 16.90
N HIS A 32 55.79 -15.37 18.04
CA HIS A 32 55.68 -13.97 18.43
C HIS A 32 56.44 -13.11 17.41
N ASP A 33 55.80 -12.09 16.86
CA ASP A 33 56.33 -10.75 16.58
C ASP A 33 55.24 -9.91 15.86
N SER A 34 55.35 -8.57 15.90
CA SER A 34 54.35 -7.58 15.44
C SER A 34 53.03 -7.49 16.24
N LEU A 35 53.15 -7.09 17.51
CA LEU A 35 52.06 -6.45 18.26
C LEU A 35 52.57 -5.19 18.98
N HIS A 36 53.08 -4.26 18.18
CA HIS A 36 53.30 -2.86 18.55
C HIS A 36 53.03 -2.01 17.30
N ASP A 37 52.59 -0.76 17.51
CA ASP A 37 52.33 0.29 16.52
C ASP A 37 51.10 0.11 15.62
N ALA A 38 49.91 0.31 16.20
CA ALA A 38 48.71 0.81 15.52
C ALA A 38 47.74 1.46 16.52
N TYR A 39 48.08 2.64 17.05
CA TYR A 39 47.16 3.52 17.78
C TYR A 39 47.23 4.94 17.18
N ALA A 40 46.68 5.07 15.96
CA ALA A 40 46.44 6.34 15.28
C ALA A 40 45.32 6.17 14.25
N ASP A 41 44.58 7.25 14.04
CA ASP A 41 43.48 7.47 13.10
C ASP A 41 42.17 6.66 13.23
N ASP A 42 41.12 7.42 13.55
CA ASP A 42 39.74 7.16 13.15
C ASP A 42 39.60 7.04 11.62
N THR A 43 38.51 6.43 11.16
CA THR A 43 38.12 6.27 9.74
C THR A 43 38.90 5.25 8.89
N THR A 44 38.70 3.95 9.16
CA THR A 44 38.41 2.92 8.13
C THR A 44 38.21 1.52 8.76
N LEU A 45 36.97 1.01 8.84
CA LEU A 45 36.71 -0.45 8.82
C LEU A 45 35.24 -0.82 8.51
N PHE A 46 34.79 -0.52 7.29
CA PHE A 46 33.59 -1.15 6.70
C PHE A 46 34.00 -1.99 5.49
N ALA A 47 34.66 -3.13 5.75
CA ALA A 47 34.94 -4.17 4.75
C ALA A 47 35.43 -5.48 5.43
N ALA A 48 34.56 -6.12 6.22
CA ALA A 48 34.67 -7.56 6.43
C ALA A 48 33.72 -8.20 5.43
N ASN A 49 34.23 -8.97 4.47
CA ASN A 49 33.39 -9.58 3.44
C ASN A 49 32.52 -10.67 4.07
N GLU A 50 31.27 -10.84 3.62
CA GLU A 50 30.39 -11.92 4.09
C GLU A 50 31.06 -13.31 3.97
N ALA A 51 31.93 -13.47 2.98
CA ALA A 51 32.76 -14.66 2.77
C ALA A 51 33.69 -15.00 3.94
N GLU A 52 34.37 -14.02 4.55
CA GLU A 52 35.31 -14.27 5.66
C GLU A 52 34.56 -14.66 6.95
N ILE A 53 33.38 -14.08 7.16
CA ILE A 53 32.49 -14.42 8.28
C ILE A 53 31.94 -15.84 8.09
N LEU A 54 31.58 -16.23 6.86
CA LEU A 54 31.17 -17.60 6.51
C LEU A 54 32.30 -18.63 6.65
N GLU A 55 33.53 -18.29 6.24
CA GLU A 55 34.70 -19.16 6.40
C GLU A 55 35.01 -19.41 7.88
N LEU A 56 35.01 -18.36 8.71
CA LEU A 56 35.16 -18.48 10.16
C LEU A 56 34.07 -19.36 10.78
N PHE A 57 32.83 -19.29 10.27
CA PHE A 57 31.72 -20.12 10.72
C PHE A 57 31.90 -21.60 10.37
N GLN A 58 32.28 -21.91 9.12
CA GLN A 58 32.56 -23.29 8.68
C GLN A 58 33.75 -23.90 9.43
N ARG A 59 34.78 -23.09 9.72
CA ARG A 59 35.96 -23.52 10.49
C ARG A 59 35.58 -23.80 11.95
N MET A 60 34.72 -22.99 12.57
CA MET A 60 34.17 -23.28 13.89
C MET A 60 33.28 -24.54 13.94
N GLU A 61 32.42 -24.79 12.94
CA GLU A 61 31.57 -26.00 12.93
C GLU A 61 32.37 -27.30 12.76
N SER A 62 33.43 -27.27 11.95
CA SER A 62 34.31 -28.42 11.75
C SER A 62 35.14 -28.77 12.99
N GLU A 63 35.67 -27.77 13.72
CA GLU A 63 36.41 -28.04 14.97
C GLU A 63 35.51 -28.39 16.18
N MET A 64 34.27 -27.87 16.25
CA MET A 64 33.32 -28.20 17.33
C MET A 64 32.57 -29.53 17.16
N SER A 65 32.91 -30.34 16.16
CA SER A 65 32.22 -31.61 15.90
C SER A 65 32.57 -32.76 16.86
N PHE A 66 33.58 -32.58 17.73
CA PHE A 66 33.93 -33.54 18.78
C PHE A 66 33.94 -32.89 20.18
N LEU A 67 33.12 -33.47 21.08
CA LEU A 67 32.84 -33.14 22.49
C LEU A 67 31.60 -32.29 22.81
N LEU A 68 30.88 -32.79 23.84
CA LEU A 68 29.82 -32.16 24.66
C LEU A 68 28.39 -32.03 24.11
N ALA A 69 27.66 -33.12 24.32
CA ALA A 69 26.34 -33.19 24.99
C ALA A 69 25.12 -32.41 24.45
N SER A 70 24.03 -33.15 24.29
CA SER A 70 22.71 -32.71 23.79
C SER A 70 22.00 -31.61 24.60
N THR A 71 22.46 -31.31 25.82
CA THR A 71 21.95 -30.23 26.68
C THR A 71 22.40 -28.85 26.24
N LEU A 72 23.63 -28.68 25.75
CA LEU A 72 24.11 -27.39 25.23
C LEU A 72 23.38 -26.99 23.95
N ARG A 73 23.07 -27.94 23.05
CA ARG A 73 22.26 -27.68 21.85
C ARG A 73 20.90 -27.06 22.17
N LYS A 74 20.20 -27.52 23.21
CA LYS A 74 18.88 -26.98 23.60
C LYS A 74 18.99 -25.56 24.20
N CYS A 75 20.03 -25.29 24.99
CA CYS A 75 20.25 -23.97 25.56
C CYS A 75 20.70 -22.96 24.49
N LEU A 76 21.63 -23.34 23.61
CA LEU A 76 22.04 -22.55 22.46
C LEU A 76 20.89 -22.33 21.47
N HIS A 77 20.05 -23.32 21.16
CA HIS A 77 18.85 -23.10 20.33
C HIS A 77 17.86 -22.12 20.97
N SER A 78 17.70 -22.11 22.30
CA SER A 78 16.83 -21.15 23.00
C SER A 78 17.38 -19.72 22.93
N ILE A 79 18.69 -19.56 23.17
CA ILE A 79 19.38 -18.26 23.14
C ILE A 79 19.53 -17.75 21.70
N PHE A 80 19.82 -18.61 20.72
CA PHE A 80 19.80 -18.25 19.31
C PHE A 80 18.38 -17.98 18.81
N ARG A 81 17.33 -18.74 19.14
CA ARG A 81 15.96 -18.34 18.78
C ARG A 81 15.59 -16.97 19.33
N ARG A 82 16.08 -16.58 20.51
CA ARG A 82 15.88 -15.23 21.09
C ARG A 82 16.78 -14.13 20.51
N ARG A 83 17.84 -14.46 19.76
CA ARG A 83 18.71 -13.47 19.08
C ARG A 83 18.53 -13.44 17.56
N TYR A 84 18.03 -14.51 16.96
CA TYR A 84 17.72 -14.65 15.53
C TYR A 84 16.21 -14.56 15.22
N SER A 85 15.32 -14.43 16.21
CA SER A 85 13.98 -13.84 15.98
C SER A 85 14.05 -12.33 15.69
N SER A 86 15.23 -11.72 15.84
CA SER A 86 15.48 -10.28 15.68
C SER A 86 16.01 -9.91 14.28
N ILE A 87 16.19 -10.89 13.40
CA ILE A 87 16.63 -10.74 12.02
C ILE A 87 15.54 -11.41 11.16
N THR A 88 15.03 -10.72 10.13
CA THR A 88 13.84 -11.08 9.31
C THR A 88 12.44 -10.76 9.85
N THR A 89 12.31 -9.69 10.63
CA THR A 89 11.29 -8.67 10.28
C THR A 89 12.02 -7.38 9.95
N LEU A 90 12.24 -7.11 8.66
CA LEU A 90 12.58 -5.78 8.17
C LEU A 90 11.34 -4.91 8.36
N ASN A 91 11.12 -4.42 9.59
CA ASN A 91 10.21 -3.32 9.82
C ASN A 91 10.68 -2.19 8.90
N PRO A 92 9.81 -1.65 8.02
CA PRO A 92 10.16 -0.48 7.24
C PRO A 92 10.62 0.62 8.19
N PRO A 93 11.56 1.50 7.80
CA PRO A 93 12.04 2.59 8.64
C PRO A 93 10.95 3.67 8.78
N LEU A 94 9.93 3.34 9.58
CA LEU A 94 8.85 4.22 10.01
C LEU A 94 9.32 4.96 11.25
N VAL A 95 9.26 6.29 11.19
CA VAL A 95 9.44 7.15 12.36
C VAL A 95 8.06 7.47 12.90
N PHE A 96 7.73 7.01 14.11
CA PHE A 96 6.48 7.36 14.77
C PHE A 96 6.67 8.60 15.65
N SER A 97 5.65 9.46 15.77
CA SER A 97 5.62 10.45 16.85
C SER A 97 5.40 9.78 18.21
N GLU A 98 5.81 10.44 19.29
CA GLU A 98 5.57 9.96 20.66
C GLU A 98 4.06 9.77 20.95
N GLU A 99 3.20 10.67 20.43
CA GLU A 99 1.75 10.56 20.56
C GLU A 99 1.22 9.26 19.91
N VAL A 100 1.75 8.90 18.74
CA VAL A 100 1.36 7.66 18.03
C VAL A 100 1.98 6.43 18.69
N LEU A 101 3.23 6.48 19.18
CA LEU A 101 3.84 5.37 19.94
C LEU A 101 3.03 5.07 21.21
N GLN A 102 2.65 6.10 21.96
CA GLN A 102 1.83 5.96 23.17
C GLN A 102 0.43 5.44 22.84
N ALA A 103 -0.21 5.94 21.77
CA ALA A 103 -1.50 5.42 21.34
C ALA A 103 -1.44 3.92 20.97
N LYS A 104 -0.37 3.48 20.31
CA LYS A 104 -0.15 2.06 19.98
C LYS A 104 0.11 1.20 21.22
N SER A 105 0.90 1.69 22.18
CA SER A 105 1.21 0.93 23.42
C SER A 105 -0.02 0.78 24.33
N GLU A 106 -0.90 1.78 24.35
CA GLU A 106 -2.15 1.79 25.12
C GLU A 106 -3.34 1.14 24.39
N GLY A 107 -3.18 0.75 23.12
CA GLY A 107 -4.28 0.21 22.30
C GLY A 107 -5.40 1.23 22.00
N LYS A 108 -5.06 2.52 21.95
CA LYS A 108 -5.98 3.60 21.56
C LYS A 108 -6.23 3.61 20.05
N PRO A 109 -7.42 4.05 19.61
CA PRO A 109 -7.72 4.18 18.19
C PRO A 109 -6.86 5.27 17.54
N ILE A 110 -6.30 4.98 16.36
CA ILE A 110 -5.46 5.90 15.59
C ILE A 110 -6.12 6.13 14.22
N VAL A 111 -6.08 7.37 13.74
CA VAL A 111 -6.59 7.78 12.42
C VAL A 111 -5.45 8.38 11.61
N ALA A 112 -5.10 7.74 10.49
CA ALA A 112 -4.12 8.28 9.56
C ALA A 112 -4.67 9.50 8.78
N LEU A 113 -3.79 10.41 8.38
CA LEU A 113 -4.07 11.58 7.53
C LEU A 113 -2.98 11.74 6.46
N GLU A 114 -3.36 12.17 5.25
CA GLU A 114 -2.39 12.43 4.17
C GLU A 114 -1.78 13.83 4.27
N SER A 115 -0.60 14.03 3.67
CA SER A 115 0.06 15.34 3.59
C SER A 115 -0.07 16.04 2.23
N THR A 116 -0.54 15.35 1.18
CA THR A 116 -0.79 15.98 -0.14
C THR A 116 -1.87 17.06 -0.05
N ILE A 117 -2.90 16.88 0.78
CA ILE A 117 -3.96 17.88 0.97
C ILE A 117 -3.40 19.21 1.52
N MET A 118 -2.39 19.15 2.40
CA MET A 118 -1.73 20.34 2.96
C MET A 118 -0.81 21.04 1.96
N THR A 119 -0.05 20.29 1.18
CA THR A 119 1.05 20.83 0.36
C THR A 119 0.64 21.18 -1.06
N HIS A 120 -0.34 20.46 -1.61
CA HIS A 120 -0.79 20.58 -3.01
C HIS A 120 -2.31 20.77 -3.14
N GLY A 121 -3.08 20.65 -2.06
CA GLY A 121 -4.54 20.74 -2.06
C GLY A 121 -5.11 22.06 -1.54
N MET A 122 -4.35 22.82 -0.75
CA MET A 122 -4.80 24.06 -0.09
C MET A 122 -3.66 25.10 -0.04
N PRO A 123 -3.96 26.42 -0.16
CA PRO A 123 -2.97 27.47 0.02
C PRO A 123 -2.59 27.68 1.49
N TYR A 124 -1.43 28.31 1.73
CA TYR A 124 -1.06 28.81 3.06
C TYR A 124 -1.74 30.16 3.35
N PRO A 125 -2.24 30.43 4.58
CA PRO A 125 -2.14 29.61 5.80
C PRO A 125 -3.25 28.58 6.00
N GLN A 126 -4.25 28.52 5.11
CA GLN A 126 -5.43 27.64 5.27
C GLN A 126 -5.05 26.16 5.36
N ASN A 127 -3.98 25.73 4.69
CA ASN A 127 -3.46 24.37 4.77
C ASN A 127 -3.05 23.95 6.19
N LEU A 128 -2.29 24.79 6.90
CA LEU A 128 -1.83 24.54 8.26
C LEU A 128 -2.98 24.60 9.26
N GLN A 129 -3.84 25.62 9.12
CA GLN A 129 -5.03 25.79 9.96
C GLN A 129 -5.96 24.58 9.85
N THR A 130 -6.26 24.15 8.62
CA THR A 130 -7.14 23.00 8.37
C THR A 130 -6.54 21.71 8.92
N ALA A 131 -5.23 21.48 8.74
CA ALA A 131 -4.57 20.30 9.31
C ALA A 131 -4.66 20.27 10.84
N GLN A 132 -4.37 21.38 11.51
CA GLN A 132 -4.47 21.50 12.97
C GLN A 132 -5.91 21.31 13.46
N GLU A 133 -6.91 21.88 12.77
CA GLU A 133 -8.32 21.69 13.10
C GLU A 133 -8.78 20.24 12.92
N VAL A 134 -8.34 19.58 11.86
CA VAL A 134 -8.63 18.16 11.57
C VAL A 134 -8.03 17.25 12.64
N GLU A 135 -6.76 17.43 13.00
CA GLU A 135 -6.15 16.68 14.11
C GLU A 135 -6.90 16.92 15.44
N ASN A 136 -7.30 18.17 15.72
CA ASN A 136 -8.03 18.52 16.94
C ASN A 136 -9.49 18.01 16.94
N ILE A 137 -10.10 17.72 15.79
CA ILE A 137 -11.38 17.00 15.71
C ILE A 137 -11.16 15.54 16.14
N ILE A 138 -10.15 14.88 15.59
CA ILE A 138 -9.82 13.47 15.89
C ILE A 138 -9.50 13.30 17.39
N ARG A 139 -8.65 14.17 17.96
CA ARG A 139 -8.34 14.18 19.41
C ARG A 139 -9.59 14.34 20.28
N ARG A 140 -10.53 15.23 19.91
CA ARG A 140 -11.78 15.47 20.68
C ARG A 140 -12.75 14.29 20.64
N VAL A 141 -12.73 13.47 19.60
CA VAL A 141 -13.54 12.23 19.52
C VAL A 141 -12.91 11.10 20.36
N GLY A 142 -11.64 11.22 20.75
CA GLY A 142 -10.93 10.23 21.57
C GLY A 142 -10.02 9.29 20.77
N ALA A 143 -9.65 9.68 19.54
CA ALA A 143 -8.65 8.99 18.73
C ALA A 143 -7.37 9.83 18.58
N THR A 144 -6.26 9.18 18.26
CA THR A 144 -4.97 9.83 18.00
C THR A 144 -4.81 10.09 16.50
N PRO A 145 -4.60 11.34 16.05
CA PRO A 145 -4.30 11.63 14.66
C PRO A 145 -2.87 11.23 14.31
N ALA A 146 -2.67 10.70 13.11
CA ALA A 146 -1.38 10.34 12.56
C ALA A 146 -1.23 10.93 11.16
N THR A 147 -0.89 12.23 11.07
CA THR A 147 -0.50 12.84 9.79
C THR A 147 0.79 12.18 9.27
N ILE A 148 0.77 11.73 8.02
CA ILE A 148 1.86 10.97 7.41
C ILE A 148 2.56 11.81 6.34
N ALA A 149 3.89 11.86 6.38
CA ALA A 149 4.73 12.45 5.34
C ALA A 149 6.10 11.74 5.29
N ILE A 150 6.86 11.93 4.22
CA ILE A 150 8.30 11.65 4.22
C ILE A 150 9.01 12.95 4.58
N LEU A 151 9.85 12.90 5.61
CA LEU A 151 10.70 14.02 6.02
C LEU A 151 12.17 13.60 5.90
N LYS A 152 12.94 14.28 5.05
CA LYS A 152 14.35 13.97 4.76
C LYS A 152 14.61 12.48 4.49
N GLY A 153 13.75 11.87 3.67
CA GLY A 153 13.77 10.45 3.32
C GLY A 153 13.15 9.47 4.32
N GLN A 154 12.74 9.92 5.52
CA GLN A 154 12.13 9.06 6.54
C GLN A 154 10.60 9.12 6.52
N LEU A 155 9.95 7.98 6.33
CA LEU A 155 8.49 7.88 6.33
C LEU A 155 7.98 8.03 7.76
N THR A 156 7.44 9.21 8.05
CA THR A 156 7.04 9.66 9.39
C THR A 156 5.53 9.52 9.56
N VAL A 157 5.11 8.90 10.66
CA VAL A 157 3.71 8.58 11.00
C VAL A 157 3.32 9.29 12.29
N GLY A 158 2.49 10.31 12.15
CA GLY A 158 2.29 11.34 13.18
C GLY A 158 3.35 12.42 13.04
N LEU A 159 2.94 13.65 12.70
CA LEU A 159 3.83 14.80 12.64
C LEU A 159 3.68 15.64 13.91
N THR A 160 4.79 16.20 14.40
CA THR A 160 4.74 17.23 15.45
C THR A 160 4.18 18.54 14.89
N GLN A 161 3.70 19.43 15.77
CA GLN A 161 3.23 20.76 15.37
C GLN A 161 4.29 21.55 14.57
N GLN A 162 5.58 21.39 14.91
CA GLN A 162 6.69 22.00 14.19
C GLN A 162 6.88 21.38 12.79
N GLN A 163 6.75 20.06 12.66
CA GLN A 163 6.82 19.36 11.38
C GLN A 163 5.63 19.72 10.47
N LEU A 164 4.42 19.85 11.01
CA LEU A 164 3.24 20.36 10.28
C LEU A 164 3.47 21.80 9.77
N GLN A 165 3.96 22.69 10.64
CA GLN A 165 4.23 24.09 10.29
C GLN A 165 5.34 24.22 9.25
N TYR A 166 6.38 23.38 9.34
CA TYR A 166 7.43 23.25 8.33
C TYR A 166 6.84 22.80 6.99
N LEU A 167 6.14 21.66 6.96
CA LEU A 167 5.62 21.06 5.74
C LEU A 167 4.60 21.95 5.02
N ALA A 168 3.79 22.71 5.77
CA ALA A 168 2.81 23.66 5.21
C ALA A 168 3.43 24.86 4.48
N GLN A 169 4.72 25.15 4.69
CA GLN A 169 5.46 26.26 4.07
C GLN A 169 6.62 25.79 3.17
N ALA A 170 6.99 24.51 3.25
CA ALA A 170 8.10 23.93 2.52
C ALA A 170 7.86 23.99 0.99
N LYS A 171 8.90 24.34 0.25
CA LYS A 171 8.91 24.38 -1.22
C LYS A 171 9.66 23.17 -1.77
N GLY A 172 9.23 22.67 -2.92
CA GLY A 172 9.87 21.51 -3.56
C GLY A 172 9.54 20.16 -2.91
N VAL A 173 8.58 20.11 -1.99
CA VAL A 173 8.07 18.86 -1.42
C VAL A 173 7.48 18.00 -2.54
N VAL A 174 7.95 16.77 -2.68
CA VAL A 174 7.50 15.89 -3.77
C VAL A 174 6.09 15.37 -3.45
N LYS A 175 5.14 15.50 -4.38
CA LYS A 175 3.86 14.77 -4.31
C LYS A 175 4.12 13.27 -4.52
N THR A 176 3.98 12.47 -3.46
CA THR A 176 4.47 11.10 -3.38
C THR A 176 3.33 10.07 -3.40
N SER A 177 3.19 9.36 -4.53
CA SER A 177 2.36 8.15 -4.64
C SER A 177 3.22 6.87 -4.53
N ARG A 178 2.63 5.69 -4.71
CA ARG A 178 3.32 4.37 -4.55
C ARG A 178 4.67 4.30 -5.27
N ARG A 179 4.73 4.75 -6.53
CA ARG A 179 5.94 4.70 -7.36
C ARG A 179 7.01 5.70 -6.92
N ASP A 180 6.61 6.74 -6.22
CA ASP A 180 7.46 7.86 -5.83
C ASP A 180 8.06 7.64 -4.43
N LEU A 181 7.50 6.75 -3.59
CA LEU A 181 7.98 6.44 -2.24
C LEU A 181 9.48 6.10 -2.21
N ALA A 182 9.88 5.07 -2.97
CA ALA A 182 11.27 4.58 -2.97
C ALA A 182 12.30 5.65 -3.41
N PRO A 183 12.15 6.37 -4.54
CA PRO A 183 13.12 7.40 -4.93
C PRO A 183 13.14 8.61 -3.99
N VAL A 184 12.00 9.03 -3.41
CA VAL A 184 11.96 10.13 -2.43
C VAL A 184 12.66 9.74 -1.13
N MET A 185 12.47 8.50 -0.66
CA MET A 185 13.18 7.97 0.52
C MET A 185 14.68 7.85 0.27
N ALA A 186 15.09 7.22 -0.85
CA ALA A 186 16.49 7.03 -1.21
C ALA A 186 17.25 8.35 -1.50
N GLY A 187 16.55 9.36 -2.02
CA GLY A 187 17.10 10.70 -2.25
C GLY A 187 17.15 11.60 -1.03
N CYS A 188 16.77 11.11 0.16
CA CYS A 188 16.64 11.89 1.40
C CYS A 188 15.76 13.14 1.25
N GLN A 189 14.73 13.07 0.40
CA GLN A 189 13.85 14.20 0.07
C GLN A 189 12.64 14.29 1.01
N ASP A 190 12.01 15.47 1.05
CA ASP A 190 10.70 15.64 1.67
C ASP A 190 9.58 15.27 0.68
N GLY A 191 8.62 14.49 1.15
CA GLY A 191 7.54 13.93 0.34
C GLY A 191 6.19 14.06 1.02
N ALA A 192 5.23 14.63 0.31
CA ALA A 192 3.84 14.67 0.73
C ALA A 192 3.13 13.42 0.22
N THR A 193 2.73 12.51 1.11
CA THR A 193 2.03 11.28 0.70
C THR A 193 0.67 11.62 0.12
N THR A 194 0.33 11.00 -1.02
CA THR A 194 -1.04 10.97 -1.54
C THR A 194 -1.86 9.91 -0.80
N VAL A 195 -3.16 9.81 -1.09
CA VAL A 195 -4.02 8.68 -0.69
C VAL A 195 -3.32 7.33 -0.81
N ALA A 196 -2.82 6.92 -1.99
CA ALA A 196 -2.06 5.67 -2.15
C ALA A 196 -0.81 5.58 -1.24
N GLY A 197 0.00 6.63 -1.14
CA GLY A 197 1.19 6.63 -0.27
C GLY A 197 0.83 6.51 1.22
N THR A 198 -0.29 7.12 1.62
CA THR A 198 -0.80 7.12 3.00
C THR A 198 -1.43 5.78 3.35
N ILE A 199 -2.12 5.12 2.41
CA ILE A 199 -2.62 3.74 2.57
C ILE A 199 -1.46 2.79 2.83
N ILE A 200 -0.38 2.84 2.01
CA ILE A 200 0.82 2.02 2.21
C ILE A 200 1.42 2.27 3.60
N ALA A 201 1.59 3.53 3.99
CA ALA A 201 2.15 3.87 5.30
C ALA A 201 1.24 3.42 6.46
N SER A 202 -0.07 3.48 6.30
CA SER A 202 -1.05 3.01 7.29
C SER A 202 -1.00 1.49 7.45
N GLU A 203 -0.91 0.76 6.34
CA GLU A 203 -0.75 -0.69 6.31
C GLU A 203 0.53 -1.13 7.04
N LEU A 204 1.67 -0.50 6.73
CA LEU A 204 2.95 -0.75 7.39
C LEU A 204 2.95 -0.33 8.87
N ALA A 205 2.10 0.63 9.24
CA ALA A 205 1.91 1.10 10.61
C ALA A 205 0.87 0.28 11.41
N ASP A 206 0.14 -0.66 10.80
CA ASP A 206 -1.05 -1.32 11.38
C ASP A 206 -2.12 -0.30 11.87
N ILE A 207 -2.36 0.75 11.08
CA ILE A 207 -3.43 1.73 11.30
C ILE A 207 -4.63 1.36 10.42
N ASP A 208 -5.75 1.03 11.06
CA ASP A 208 -6.93 0.49 10.38
C ASP A 208 -7.74 1.53 9.59
N VAL A 209 -7.71 2.81 9.99
CA VAL A 209 -8.58 3.88 9.46
C VAL A 209 -7.75 5.09 8.98
N PHE A 210 -8.05 5.57 7.78
CA PHE A 210 -7.44 6.72 7.13
C PHE A 210 -8.53 7.73 6.70
N VAL A 211 -8.31 9.02 6.92
CA VAL A 211 -9.19 10.11 6.49
C VAL A 211 -8.52 10.97 5.40
N THR A 212 -9.25 11.25 4.32
CA THR A 212 -8.91 12.23 3.28
C THR A 212 -10.13 13.08 2.93
N GLY A 213 -9.96 14.13 2.13
CA GLY A 213 -11.06 14.89 1.57
C GLY A 213 -11.81 14.08 0.51
N GLY A 214 -11.09 13.43 -0.39
CA GLY A 214 -11.67 12.72 -1.54
C GLY A 214 -10.61 11.84 -2.19
N ILE A 215 -10.95 10.63 -2.60
CA ILE A 215 -9.98 9.76 -3.29
C ILE A 215 -9.71 10.23 -4.72
N GLY A 216 -8.55 9.85 -5.28
CA GLY A 216 -8.38 9.84 -6.73
C GLY A 216 -9.23 8.74 -7.38
N GLY A 217 -9.20 8.65 -8.70
CA GLY A 217 -10.06 7.76 -9.45
C GLY A 217 -9.68 7.68 -10.93
N VAL A 218 -10.60 7.18 -11.74
CA VAL A 218 -10.51 7.24 -13.20
C VAL A 218 -10.76 8.69 -13.63
N HIS A 219 -9.85 9.29 -14.40
CA HIS A 219 -10.05 10.63 -14.93
C HIS A 219 -11.14 10.63 -16.01
N ARG A 220 -11.75 11.78 -16.29
CA ARG A 220 -12.68 11.92 -17.43
C ARG A 220 -11.90 11.71 -18.74
N GLU A 221 -12.47 10.98 -19.70
CA GLU A 221 -11.75 10.41 -20.87
C GLU A 221 -10.69 9.33 -20.48
N GLY A 222 -10.77 8.74 -19.28
CA GLY A 222 -9.86 7.72 -18.76
C GLY A 222 -9.81 6.44 -19.59
N GLU A 223 -10.89 6.10 -20.30
CA GLU A 223 -10.99 4.99 -21.24
C GLU A 223 -10.16 5.18 -22.52
N LEU A 224 -9.77 6.43 -22.83
CA LEU A 224 -8.91 6.77 -23.96
C LEU A 224 -7.47 7.07 -23.51
N THR A 225 -7.34 7.74 -22.36
CA THR A 225 -6.06 8.26 -21.85
C THR A 225 -5.32 7.28 -20.93
N MET A 226 -6.03 6.31 -20.35
CA MET A 226 -5.55 5.46 -19.26
C MET A 226 -5.06 6.24 -18.01
N ASP A 227 -5.51 7.51 -17.84
CA ASP A 227 -5.19 8.33 -16.68
C ASP A 227 -6.07 7.90 -15.49
N VAL A 228 -5.55 6.94 -14.71
CA VAL A 228 -6.23 6.32 -13.56
C VAL A 228 -5.35 6.45 -12.33
N SER A 229 -5.91 6.96 -11.23
CA SER A 229 -5.15 7.13 -9.98
C SER A 229 -4.70 5.78 -9.41
N ALA A 230 -3.43 5.72 -9.00
CA ALA A 230 -2.87 4.60 -8.25
C ALA A 230 -3.60 4.33 -6.92
N ASP A 231 -4.38 5.30 -6.41
CA ASP A 231 -5.22 5.14 -5.22
C ASP A 231 -6.19 3.95 -5.35
N LEU A 232 -6.76 3.70 -6.54
CA LEU A 232 -7.71 2.61 -6.74
C LEU A 232 -7.03 1.23 -6.67
N THR A 233 -5.86 1.10 -7.30
CA THR A 233 -5.03 -0.10 -7.23
C THR A 233 -4.52 -0.35 -5.81
N GLU A 234 -4.27 0.71 -5.03
CA GLU A 234 -3.84 0.60 -3.63
C GLU A 234 -4.98 0.16 -2.71
N LEU A 235 -6.19 0.69 -2.92
CA LEU A 235 -7.40 0.21 -2.26
C LEU A 235 -7.65 -1.27 -2.55
N GLY A 236 -7.32 -1.77 -3.74
CA GLY A 236 -7.38 -3.21 -4.07
C GLY A 236 -6.24 -4.07 -3.50
N ARG A 237 -5.30 -3.50 -2.72
CA ARG A 237 -4.08 -4.18 -2.22
C ARG A 237 -3.82 -4.03 -0.73
N SER A 238 -4.50 -3.09 -0.09
CA SER A 238 -4.40 -2.83 1.34
C SER A 238 -5.73 -3.14 1.99
N ARG A 239 -5.67 -3.46 3.29
CA ARG A 239 -6.83 -3.74 4.13
C ARG A 239 -7.26 -2.50 4.94
N THR A 240 -6.86 -1.28 4.56
CA THR A 240 -7.24 -0.01 5.22
C THR A 240 -8.66 0.43 4.86
N LEU A 241 -9.39 0.99 5.84
CA LEU A 241 -10.65 1.72 5.61
C LEU A 241 -10.35 3.21 5.38
N VAL A 242 -10.82 3.75 4.26
CA VAL A 242 -10.64 5.14 3.84
C VAL A 242 -11.96 5.88 3.92
N VAL A 243 -12.00 6.91 4.76
CA VAL A 243 -13.13 7.85 4.88
C VAL A 243 -12.84 9.08 4.02
N CYS A 244 -13.75 9.39 3.12
CA CYS A 244 -13.60 10.48 2.16
C CYS A 244 -14.98 10.99 1.72
N SER A 245 -15.06 12.14 1.03
CA SER A 245 -16.32 12.62 0.43
C SER A 245 -16.52 12.09 -0.99
N GLY A 246 -16.31 10.78 -1.14
CA GLY A 246 -16.31 10.10 -2.42
C GLY A 246 -15.06 10.42 -3.25
N VAL A 247 -15.26 10.49 -4.56
CA VAL A 247 -14.21 10.73 -5.57
C VAL A 247 -14.15 12.23 -5.87
N LYS A 248 -12.96 12.82 -6.01
CA LYS A 248 -12.81 14.24 -6.36
C LYS A 248 -13.60 14.57 -7.63
N SER A 249 -14.44 15.61 -7.62
CA SER A 249 -15.44 15.92 -8.66
C SER A 249 -14.89 16.08 -10.09
N ILE A 250 -13.59 16.32 -10.24
CA ILE A 250 -12.88 16.48 -11.52
C ILE A 250 -12.75 15.16 -12.32
N LEU A 251 -13.12 14.05 -11.69
CA LEU A 251 -12.93 12.68 -12.16
C LEU A 251 -14.23 12.10 -12.74
N ASP A 252 -14.18 10.85 -13.16
CA ASP A 252 -15.33 10.06 -13.58
C ASP A 252 -15.77 9.12 -12.44
N ILE A 253 -16.94 9.40 -11.85
CA ILE A 253 -17.43 8.66 -10.69
C ILE A 253 -17.89 7.26 -11.09
N GLY A 254 -18.68 7.13 -12.17
CA GLY A 254 -19.16 5.84 -12.66
C GLY A 254 -18.00 4.89 -12.97
N ARG A 255 -17.03 5.31 -13.78
CA ARG A 255 -15.86 4.48 -14.11
C ARG A 255 -14.99 4.18 -12.89
N THR A 256 -14.94 5.08 -11.90
CA THR A 256 -14.23 4.80 -10.64
C THR A 256 -14.92 3.72 -9.82
N LEU A 257 -16.27 3.70 -9.77
CA LEU A 257 -17.02 2.65 -9.07
C LEU A 257 -16.82 1.27 -9.73
N GLU A 258 -16.92 1.19 -11.06
CA GLU A 258 -16.66 -0.04 -11.84
C GLU A 258 -15.22 -0.57 -11.64
N TYR A 259 -14.24 0.34 -11.57
CA TYR A 259 -12.85 -0.04 -11.30
C TYR A 259 -12.67 -0.56 -9.86
N LEU A 260 -13.34 0.05 -8.87
CA LEU A 260 -13.30 -0.39 -7.48
C LEU A 260 -13.99 -1.74 -7.29
N GLU A 261 -15.10 -2.01 -7.98
CA GLU A 261 -15.71 -3.34 -8.06
C GLU A 261 -14.74 -4.37 -8.63
N THR A 262 -14.09 -4.06 -9.76
CA THR A 262 -13.10 -4.94 -10.41
C THR A 262 -11.92 -5.28 -9.48
N HIS A 263 -11.54 -4.37 -8.59
CA HIS A 263 -10.50 -4.56 -7.58
C HIS A 263 -11.00 -5.13 -6.23
N GLY A 264 -12.28 -5.51 -6.12
CA GLY A 264 -12.87 -6.09 -4.92
C GLY A 264 -12.92 -5.14 -3.72
N VAL A 265 -12.90 -3.83 -3.96
CA VAL A 265 -12.94 -2.80 -2.90
C VAL A 265 -14.38 -2.63 -2.44
N THR A 266 -14.61 -2.71 -1.13
CA THR A 266 -15.95 -2.50 -0.57
C THR A 266 -16.28 -1.00 -0.57
N VAL A 267 -17.32 -0.57 -1.30
CA VAL A 267 -17.71 0.84 -1.36
C VAL A 267 -19.05 1.06 -0.66
N CYS A 268 -19.05 1.95 0.34
CA CYS A 268 -20.21 2.32 1.15
C CYS A 268 -20.49 3.82 1.06
N ALA A 269 -21.73 4.22 0.78
CA ALA A 269 -22.21 5.57 1.11
C ALA A 269 -22.51 5.65 2.61
N PHE A 270 -22.25 6.80 3.24
CA PHE A 270 -22.46 7.00 4.68
C PHE A 270 -23.72 7.81 4.98
N GLY A 271 -24.56 7.31 5.89
CA GLY A 271 -25.73 8.02 6.42
C GLY A 271 -27.08 7.38 6.05
N ALA A 272 -28.05 8.20 5.63
CA ALA A 272 -29.44 7.77 5.45
C ALA A 272 -29.72 7.06 4.11
N THR A 273 -29.11 7.52 3.01
CA THR A 273 -29.31 6.99 1.65
C THR A 273 -28.09 6.21 1.18
N ASP A 274 -28.16 5.64 -0.02
CA ASP A 274 -27.01 5.06 -0.73
C ASP A 274 -26.55 5.90 -1.93
N ASP A 275 -26.93 7.18 -1.96
CA ASP A 275 -26.41 8.15 -2.94
C ASP A 275 -24.90 8.33 -2.73
N PHE A 276 -24.12 8.20 -3.80
CA PHE A 276 -22.68 8.43 -3.74
C PHE A 276 -22.40 9.94 -3.82
N PRO A 277 -21.65 10.55 -2.90
CA PRO A 277 -21.34 11.98 -2.92
C PRO A 277 -20.30 12.33 -4.00
N ALA A 278 -20.42 13.52 -4.59
CA ALA A 278 -19.49 14.02 -5.61
C ALA A 278 -18.53 15.07 -5.05
N PHE A 279 -17.99 14.84 -3.85
CA PHE A 279 -17.03 15.71 -3.14
C PHE A 279 -17.58 17.09 -2.74
N TYR A 280 -17.85 17.99 -3.69
CA TYR A 280 -18.48 19.30 -3.42
C TYR A 280 -20.00 19.24 -3.23
N THR A 281 -20.65 18.16 -3.67
CA THR A 281 -22.10 17.95 -3.59
C THR A 281 -22.44 16.69 -2.80
N THR A 282 -23.62 16.68 -2.18
CA THR A 282 -24.12 15.56 -1.37
C THR A 282 -24.49 14.31 -2.20
N ARG A 283 -24.74 14.49 -3.50
CA ARG A 283 -25.09 13.44 -4.48
C ARG A 283 -24.28 13.59 -5.77
N SER A 284 -24.19 12.53 -6.56
CA SER A 284 -23.47 12.47 -7.84
C SER A 284 -24.29 11.96 -9.03
N GLY A 285 -25.54 11.56 -8.81
CA GLY A 285 -26.31 10.75 -9.76
C GLY A 285 -25.92 9.25 -9.78
N HIS A 286 -24.83 8.87 -9.10
CA HIS A 286 -24.44 7.48 -8.86
C HIS A 286 -24.83 7.03 -7.44
N ARG A 287 -24.97 5.72 -7.26
CA ARG A 287 -25.25 5.06 -5.97
C ARG A 287 -24.07 4.19 -5.57
N ALA A 288 -23.83 4.07 -4.27
CA ALA A 288 -22.87 3.11 -3.74
C ALA A 288 -23.47 1.68 -3.76
N PRO A 289 -22.67 0.63 -3.97
CA PRO A 289 -23.12 -0.77 -3.85
C PRO A 289 -23.65 -1.12 -2.46
N HIS A 290 -23.13 -0.45 -1.42
CA HIS A 290 -23.50 -0.67 -0.02
C HIS A 290 -23.69 0.66 0.73
N ARG A 291 -24.24 0.56 1.94
CA ARG A 291 -24.52 1.70 2.82
C ARG A 291 -24.04 1.44 4.24
N ALA A 292 -23.22 2.34 4.76
CA ALA A 292 -22.87 2.43 6.17
C ALA A 292 -23.81 3.44 6.85
N ALA A 293 -24.79 2.94 7.62
CA ALA A 293 -25.82 3.79 8.23
C ALA A 293 -25.25 4.81 9.24
N ASP A 294 -24.21 4.41 9.97
CA ASP A 294 -23.57 5.15 11.05
C ASP A 294 -22.13 4.62 11.28
N ALA A 295 -21.38 5.26 12.18
CA ALA A 295 -20.01 4.85 12.50
C ALA A 295 -19.92 3.42 13.12
N PRO A 296 -20.79 3.01 14.07
CA PRO A 296 -20.86 1.61 14.52
C PRO A 296 -21.09 0.60 13.38
N HIS A 297 -21.87 0.94 12.36
CA HIS A 297 -22.11 0.08 11.20
C HIS A 297 -20.85 -0.02 10.32
N ALA A 298 -20.21 1.09 9.98
CA ALA A 298 -18.93 1.06 9.26
C ALA A 298 -17.84 0.27 10.03
N ALA A 299 -17.78 0.42 11.35
CA ALA A 299 -16.88 -0.37 12.21
C ALA A 299 -17.18 -1.87 12.17
N ARG A 300 -18.47 -2.29 12.11
CA ARG A 300 -18.86 -3.69 11.92
C ARG A 300 -18.46 -4.23 10.55
N ILE A 301 -18.56 -3.43 9.48
CA ILE A 301 -18.12 -3.82 8.13
C ILE A 301 -16.61 -4.05 8.10
N LEU A 302 -15.82 -3.11 8.64
CA LEU A 302 -14.37 -3.26 8.82
C LEU A 302 -14.02 -4.50 9.65
N HIS A 303 -14.76 -4.75 10.73
CA HIS A 303 -14.58 -5.94 11.55
C HIS A 303 -14.86 -7.24 10.80
N ALA A 304 -15.94 -7.31 10.03
CA ALA A 304 -16.25 -8.48 9.19
C ALA A 304 -15.15 -8.71 8.13
N ALA A 305 -14.68 -7.66 7.46
CA ALA A 305 -13.58 -7.75 6.48
C ALA A 305 -12.28 -8.29 7.12
N ARG A 306 -11.97 -7.87 8.36
CA ARG A 306 -10.85 -8.40 9.15
C ARG A 306 -11.01 -9.89 9.47
N GLN A 307 -12.20 -10.34 9.89
CA GLN A 307 -12.45 -11.76 10.18
C GLN A 307 -12.36 -12.64 8.91
N LEU A 308 -12.86 -12.13 7.78
CA LEU A 308 -12.77 -12.78 6.47
C LEU A 308 -11.36 -12.71 5.85
N ARG A 309 -10.43 -11.97 6.47
CA ARG A 309 -9.04 -11.75 6.02
C ARG A 309 -8.95 -11.16 4.60
N LEU A 310 -9.93 -10.33 4.22
CA LEU A 310 -9.91 -9.64 2.93
C LEU A 310 -8.66 -8.76 2.80
N GLN A 311 -8.03 -8.78 1.63
CA GLN A 311 -6.84 -8.00 1.29
C GLN A 311 -7.17 -6.78 0.41
N SER A 312 -8.43 -6.33 0.49
CA SER A 312 -8.94 -5.14 -0.17
C SER A 312 -9.52 -4.17 0.87
N GLY A 313 -9.53 -2.90 0.50
CA GLY A 313 -9.90 -1.80 1.36
C GLY A 313 -11.40 -1.57 1.40
N ILE A 314 -11.78 -0.60 2.22
CA ILE A 314 -13.17 -0.15 2.33
C ILE A 314 -13.18 1.36 2.09
N VAL A 315 -14.00 1.83 1.15
CA VAL A 315 -14.29 3.26 0.96
C VAL A 315 -15.59 3.59 1.68
N VAL A 316 -15.54 4.51 2.65
CA VAL A 316 -16.72 5.10 3.28
C VAL A 316 -16.88 6.53 2.76
N ALA A 317 -17.80 6.70 1.82
CA ALA A 317 -18.08 7.95 1.14
C ALA A 317 -19.09 8.78 1.94
N VAL A 318 -18.60 9.83 2.60
CA VAL A 318 -19.35 10.71 3.50
C VAL A 318 -19.77 11.99 2.76
N PRO A 319 -21.08 12.28 2.64
CA PRO A 319 -21.52 13.52 2.02
C PRO A 319 -21.00 14.74 2.80
N VAL A 320 -20.66 15.79 2.07
CA VAL A 320 -20.39 17.11 2.66
C VAL A 320 -21.62 17.61 3.44
N PRO A 321 -21.48 18.31 4.58
CA PRO A 321 -22.63 18.89 5.28
C PRO A 321 -23.46 19.80 4.34
N GLN A 322 -24.79 19.73 4.43
CA GLN A 322 -25.70 20.34 3.46
C GLN A 322 -25.58 21.87 3.42
N GLU A 323 -25.26 22.49 4.56
CA GLU A 323 -24.95 23.92 4.74
C GLU A 323 -23.63 24.36 4.08
N HIS A 324 -22.81 23.41 3.64
CA HIS A 324 -21.53 23.63 2.96
C HIS A 324 -21.50 23.03 1.53
N ALA A 325 -22.55 22.32 1.13
CA ALA A 325 -22.68 21.75 -0.20
C ALA A 325 -22.78 22.86 -1.27
N MET A 326 -22.16 22.63 -2.43
CA MET A 326 -22.25 23.54 -3.57
C MET A 326 -23.45 23.21 -4.46
N GLU A 327 -23.91 24.21 -5.22
CA GLU A 327 -24.89 23.99 -6.29
C GLU A 327 -24.28 23.18 -7.44
N GLU A 328 -24.95 22.09 -7.80
CA GLU A 328 -24.46 21.02 -8.68
C GLU A 328 -24.05 21.55 -10.07
N ASN A 329 -24.91 22.38 -10.68
CA ASN A 329 -24.64 22.99 -11.99
C ASN A 329 -23.46 23.98 -11.93
N VAL A 330 -23.37 24.80 -10.87
CA VAL A 330 -22.35 25.85 -10.72
C VAL A 330 -20.95 25.25 -10.59
N ILE A 331 -20.84 24.15 -9.84
CA ILE A 331 -19.56 23.47 -9.65
C ILE A 331 -19.15 22.65 -10.87
N GLU A 332 -20.10 21.97 -11.53
CA GLU A 332 -19.82 21.21 -12.76
C GLU A 332 -19.39 22.12 -13.93
N ASP A 333 -20.07 23.25 -14.15
CA ASP A 333 -19.65 24.24 -15.16
C ASP A 333 -18.23 24.76 -14.90
N SER A 334 -17.91 25.03 -13.62
CA SER A 334 -16.57 25.45 -13.20
C SER A 334 -15.50 24.38 -13.47
N ILE A 335 -15.82 23.12 -13.20
CA ILE A 335 -14.94 21.96 -13.45
C ILE A 335 -14.73 21.73 -14.95
N GLN A 336 -15.81 21.75 -15.74
CA GLN A 336 -15.77 21.60 -17.20
C GLN A 336 -14.93 22.70 -17.85
N GLN A 337 -15.08 23.95 -17.39
CA GLN A 337 -14.27 25.06 -17.89
C GLN A 337 -12.80 24.91 -17.50
N ALA A 338 -12.49 24.45 -16.28
CA ALA A 338 -11.13 24.18 -15.83
C ALA A 338 -10.47 23.01 -16.60
N LEU A 339 -11.19 21.92 -16.88
CA LEU A 339 -10.73 20.80 -17.71
C LEU A 339 -10.40 21.26 -19.15
N LYS A 340 -11.29 22.04 -19.77
CA LYS A 340 -11.06 22.67 -21.09
C LYS A 340 -9.84 23.61 -21.09
N ASN A 341 -9.50 24.22 -19.96
CA ASN A 341 -8.31 25.06 -19.81
C ASN A 341 -7.05 24.21 -19.64
N ALA A 342 -7.08 23.17 -18.81
CA ALA A 342 -5.97 22.23 -18.61
C ALA A 342 -5.54 21.57 -19.93
N LYS A 343 -6.53 21.08 -20.71
CA LYS A 343 -6.32 20.45 -22.03
C LYS A 343 -5.71 21.43 -23.04
N ARG A 344 -6.13 22.70 -23.04
CA ARG A 344 -5.52 23.77 -23.87
C ARG A 344 -4.12 24.19 -23.42
N ALA A 345 -3.81 24.08 -22.13
CA ALA A 345 -2.50 24.37 -21.56
C ALA A 345 -1.52 23.18 -21.61
N GLY A 346 -1.94 22.01 -22.12
CA GLY A 346 -1.10 20.81 -22.19
C GLY A 346 -0.77 20.18 -20.83
N ILE A 347 -1.56 20.46 -19.78
CA ILE A 347 -1.33 19.94 -18.43
C ILE A 347 -1.78 18.48 -18.36
N GLN A 348 -0.89 17.59 -17.90
CA GLN A 348 -1.08 16.13 -17.93
C GLN A 348 -0.61 15.45 -16.64
N GLY A 349 -1.16 14.27 -16.37
CA GLY A 349 -0.79 13.42 -15.23
C GLY A 349 -0.95 14.12 -13.87
N LYS A 350 0.06 13.97 -13.00
CA LYS A 350 -0.03 14.35 -11.57
C LYS A 350 -0.31 15.86 -11.31
N GLU A 351 -0.08 16.72 -12.30
CA GLU A 351 -0.30 18.17 -12.25
C GLU A 351 -1.73 18.60 -12.61
N VAL A 352 -2.54 17.70 -13.17
CA VAL A 352 -3.95 17.99 -13.55
C VAL A 352 -4.80 18.32 -12.33
N THR A 353 -4.73 17.51 -11.27
CA THR A 353 -5.55 17.72 -10.06
C THR A 353 -5.27 19.05 -9.36
N PRO A 354 -4.01 19.45 -9.04
CA PRO A 354 -3.74 20.74 -8.40
C PRO A 354 -4.18 21.93 -9.27
N TYR A 355 -3.95 21.86 -10.59
CA TYR A 355 -4.36 22.92 -11.51
C TYR A 355 -5.88 23.12 -11.51
N ILE A 356 -6.67 22.05 -11.61
CA ILE A 356 -8.13 22.15 -11.65
C ILE A 356 -8.67 22.65 -10.31
N LEU A 357 -8.17 22.15 -9.17
CA LEU A 357 -8.61 22.63 -7.85
C LEU A 357 -8.33 24.13 -7.67
N ALA A 358 -7.16 24.61 -8.10
CA ALA A 358 -6.84 26.05 -8.07
C ALA A 358 -7.73 26.88 -9.01
N ALA A 359 -8.01 26.37 -10.22
CA ALA A 359 -8.90 27.02 -11.18
C ALA A 359 -10.34 27.12 -10.68
N VAL A 360 -10.87 26.04 -10.08
CA VAL A 360 -12.22 25.99 -9.48
C VAL A 360 -12.31 26.87 -8.24
N ALA A 361 -11.28 26.90 -7.37
CA ALA A 361 -11.23 27.82 -6.24
C ALA A 361 -11.28 29.29 -6.70
N LYS A 362 -10.55 29.64 -7.78
CA LYS A 362 -10.60 30.98 -8.38
C LYS A 362 -11.97 31.30 -9.01
N ALA A 363 -12.56 30.37 -9.75
CA ALA A 363 -13.84 30.56 -10.43
C ALA A 363 -15.00 30.74 -9.44
N THR A 364 -14.94 30.06 -8.29
CA THR A 364 -15.99 30.06 -7.25
C THR A 364 -15.77 31.10 -6.14
N GLY A 365 -14.83 32.05 -6.33
CA GLY A 365 -14.53 33.08 -5.32
C GLY A 365 -14.02 32.52 -3.98
N GLY A 366 -13.47 31.31 -3.97
CA GLY A 366 -13.05 30.59 -2.77
C GLY A 366 -14.11 29.67 -2.14
N ALA A 367 -15.36 29.68 -2.60
CA ALA A 367 -16.43 28.86 -2.02
C ALA A 367 -16.09 27.35 -2.03
N SER A 368 -15.49 26.84 -3.12
CA SER A 368 -15.06 25.45 -3.18
C SER A 368 -13.91 25.11 -2.22
N LEU A 369 -13.05 26.08 -1.85
CA LEU A 369 -12.05 25.87 -0.81
C LEU A 369 -12.72 25.78 0.57
N SER A 370 -13.69 26.64 0.87
CA SER A 370 -14.49 26.55 2.09
C SER A 370 -15.22 25.21 2.20
N THR A 371 -15.84 24.74 1.12
CA THR A 371 -16.46 23.41 1.04
C THR A 371 -15.42 22.29 1.26
N ASN A 372 -14.23 22.39 0.66
CA ASN A 372 -13.14 21.41 0.85
C ASN A 372 -12.64 21.35 2.31
N ILE A 373 -12.62 22.49 3.01
CA ILE A 373 -12.28 22.55 4.44
C ILE A 373 -13.41 21.96 5.31
N ALA A 374 -14.68 22.24 4.98
CA ALA A 374 -15.83 21.67 5.68
C ALA A 374 -15.90 20.14 5.55
N LEU A 375 -15.70 19.60 4.33
CA LEU A 375 -15.80 18.17 4.09
C LEU A 375 -14.66 17.39 4.78
N ILE A 376 -13.40 17.87 4.77
CA ILE A 376 -12.31 17.15 5.48
C ILE A 376 -12.55 17.13 6.99
N LYS A 377 -13.10 18.21 7.56
CA LYS A 377 -13.46 18.29 8.98
C LYS A 377 -14.61 17.32 9.32
N ASN A 378 -15.60 17.16 8.44
CA ASN A 378 -16.66 16.16 8.60
C ASN A 378 -16.09 14.72 8.52
N ASN A 379 -15.27 14.44 7.51
CA ASN A 379 -14.62 13.14 7.31
C ASN A 379 -13.71 12.77 8.49
N ALA A 380 -13.01 13.75 9.07
CA ALA A 380 -12.17 13.58 10.27
C ALA A 380 -12.99 13.16 11.50
N LYS A 381 -14.17 13.76 11.70
CA LYS A 381 -15.10 13.36 12.76
C LYS A 381 -15.57 11.92 12.53
N VAL A 382 -16.12 11.62 11.34
CA VAL A 382 -16.66 10.30 11.02
C VAL A 382 -15.59 9.22 11.09
N GLY A 383 -14.38 9.46 10.59
CA GLY A 383 -13.27 8.52 10.69
C GLY A 383 -12.79 8.26 12.11
N ALA A 384 -12.77 9.29 12.96
CA ALA A 384 -12.49 9.11 14.39
C ALA A 384 -13.60 8.31 15.11
N ASP A 385 -14.88 8.60 14.82
CA ASP A 385 -16.01 7.84 15.37
C ASP A 385 -15.90 6.36 14.96
N ILE A 386 -15.58 6.07 13.69
CA ILE A 386 -15.38 4.70 13.17
C ILE A 386 -14.20 4.01 13.85
N ALA A 387 -13.06 4.69 14.02
CA ALA A 387 -11.87 4.13 14.67
C ALA A 387 -12.14 3.78 16.14
N VAL A 388 -12.86 4.65 16.87
CA VAL A 388 -13.28 4.42 18.26
C VAL A 388 -14.21 3.20 18.35
N GLU A 389 -15.25 3.12 17.52
CA GLU A 389 -16.16 1.96 17.49
C GLU A 389 -15.45 0.67 17.09
N PHE A 390 -14.52 0.73 16.14
CA PHE A 390 -13.75 -0.44 15.72
C PHE A 390 -12.82 -0.95 16.84
N GLN A 391 -12.19 -0.04 17.60
CA GLN A 391 -11.37 -0.43 18.75
C GLN A 391 -12.21 -1.08 19.87
N LYS A 392 -13.46 -0.62 20.09
CA LYS A 392 -14.39 -1.30 21.02
C LYS A 392 -14.64 -2.76 20.58
N LEU A 393 -14.86 -3.00 19.30
CA LEU A 393 -15.05 -4.36 18.75
C LEU A 393 -13.79 -5.24 18.89
N LYS A 394 -12.59 -4.68 18.64
CA LYS A 394 -11.31 -5.39 18.90
C LYS A 394 -11.21 -5.80 20.36
N ASN A 395 -11.48 -4.88 21.29
CA ASN A 395 -11.37 -5.12 22.74
C ASN A 395 -12.34 -6.22 23.23
N VAL A 396 -13.60 -6.21 22.78
CA VAL A 396 -14.60 -7.25 23.14
C VAL A 396 -14.15 -8.65 22.69
N ASN A 397 -13.60 -8.77 21.47
CA ASN A 397 -13.11 -10.07 20.98
C ASN A 397 -11.86 -10.53 21.73
N ASN A 398 -10.92 -9.61 22.04
CA ASN A 398 -9.74 -9.94 22.85
C ASN A 398 -10.15 -10.47 24.23
N VAL A 399 -11.11 -9.82 24.89
CA VAL A 399 -11.65 -10.28 26.19
C VAL A 399 -12.29 -11.67 26.08
N ARG A 400 -13.14 -11.91 25.08
CA ARG A 400 -13.74 -13.25 24.83
C ARG A 400 -12.69 -14.34 24.58
N ASN A 401 -11.66 -14.04 23.80
CA ASN A 401 -10.57 -14.97 23.52
C ASN A 401 -9.74 -15.27 24.77
N SER A 402 -9.48 -14.27 25.62
CA SER A 402 -8.80 -14.46 26.91
C SER A 402 -9.61 -15.35 27.86
N PHE A 403 -10.93 -15.16 27.95
CA PHE A 403 -11.79 -16.04 28.75
C PHE A 403 -11.81 -17.49 28.23
N ASN A 404 -11.99 -17.69 26.92
CA ASN A 404 -11.95 -19.03 26.33
C ASN A 404 -10.58 -19.71 26.49
N SER A 405 -9.49 -18.94 26.51
CA SER A 405 -8.14 -19.47 26.78
C SER A 405 -7.96 -19.89 28.25
N GLY A 406 -8.63 -19.21 29.18
CA GLY A 406 -8.58 -19.51 30.62
C GLY A 406 -9.40 -20.74 31.05
N SER A 407 -10.36 -21.20 30.24
CA SER A 407 -11.20 -22.37 30.57
C SER A 407 -10.61 -23.73 30.21
N SER A 408 -9.37 -23.80 29.68
CA SER A 408 -8.68 -25.07 29.41
C SER A 408 -7.99 -25.68 30.66
N GLY A 409 -8.31 -25.21 31.86
CA GLY A 409 -7.85 -25.78 33.12
C GLY A 409 -8.69 -26.98 33.57
N ASN A 410 -8.22 -28.20 33.28
CA ASN A 410 -8.67 -29.46 33.89
C ASN A 410 -10.19 -29.72 34.00
N LEU A 411 -10.86 -29.94 32.85
CA LEU A 411 -11.95 -30.93 32.80
C LEU A 411 -11.61 -32.00 31.74
N GLY A 412 -11.92 -33.26 32.08
CA GLY A 412 -11.31 -34.43 31.44
C GLY A 412 -11.53 -34.56 29.92
N THR A 413 -10.53 -35.13 29.26
CA THR A 413 -10.52 -35.50 27.84
C THR A 413 -11.73 -36.35 27.44
N ARG A 414 -12.77 -35.71 26.90
CA ARG A 414 -13.74 -36.40 26.03
C ARG A 414 -13.23 -36.38 24.60
N GLN A 415 -12.60 -37.47 24.19
CA GLN A 415 -12.36 -37.74 22.77
C GLN A 415 -13.70 -37.83 22.05
N PHE A 416 -13.95 -36.90 21.12
CA PHE A 416 -14.99 -37.09 20.12
C PHE A 416 -14.51 -38.13 19.11
N HIS A 417 -14.92 -39.38 19.32
CA HIS A 417 -14.73 -40.44 18.34
C HIS A 417 -15.63 -40.21 17.12
N THR A 418 -15.09 -39.60 16.07
CA THR A 418 -15.73 -39.60 14.74
C THR A 418 -15.52 -40.95 14.06
N ALA A 419 -16.17 -41.99 14.58
CA ALA A 419 -16.19 -43.32 13.97
C ALA A 419 -17.19 -43.35 12.80
N CYS A 420 -16.74 -42.98 11.60
CA CYS A 420 -17.49 -43.25 10.37
C CYS A 420 -17.48 -44.76 10.06
N ASN A 421 -18.38 -45.50 10.71
CA ASN A 421 -18.70 -46.87 10.31
C ASN A 421 -19.47 -46.86 8.98
N LEU A 422 -18.73 -47.04 7.88
CA LEU A 422 -19.30 -47.41 6.58
C LEU A 422 -19.96 -48.79 6.70
N ARG A 423 -21.28 -48.80 6.92
CA ARG A 423 -22.12 -49.98 6.69
C ARG A 423 -22.20 -50.22 5.19
N VAL A 424 -21.36 -51.13 4.69
CA VAL A 424 -21.54 -51.73 3.37
C VAL A 424 -22.59 -52.83 3.51
N GLU A 425 -23.81 -52.57 3.04
CA GLU A 425 -24.80 -53.63 2.87
C GLU A 425 -24.43 -54.51 1.67
N LYS A 426 -24.70 -55.81 1.79
CA LYS A 426 -24.37 -56.81 0.78
C LYS A 426 -25.28 -56.69 -0.43
N SER A 427 -24.68 -56.73 -1.62
CA SER A 427 -25.36 -57.17 -2.84
C SER A 427 -24.50 -58.26 -3.49
N ASP A 428 -25.05 -59.46 -3.60
CA ASP A 428 -24.37 -60.59 -4.24
C ASP A 428 -24.27 -60.39 -5.77
N ARG A 429 -23.07 -60.62 -6.33
CA ARG A 429 -22.78 -61.55 -7.45
C ARG A 429 -21.44 -61.20 -8.14
N GLY A 430 -20.61 -62.23 -8.37
CA GLY A 430 -19.77 -62.30 -9.59
C GLY A 430 -18.28 -61.93 -9.49
N GLU A 431 -17.48 -62.91 -9.08
CA GLU A 431 -16.10 -63.21 -9.54
C GLU A 431 -14.88 -62.28 -9.29
N LYS A 432 -13.91 -62.93 -8.60
CA LYS A 432 -12.46 -63.00 -8.85
C LYS A 432 -11.53 -61.82 -8.51
N VAL A 433 -10.82 -62.07 -7.41
CA VAL A 433 -9.61 -61.40 -6.92
C VAL A 433 -8.44 -61.49 -7.91
N GLY A 434 -7.71 -60.40 -8.06
CA GLY A 434 -6.31 -60.35 -8.49
C GLY A 434 -5.50 -59.51 -7.50
N SER A 435 -4.49 -60.11 -6.85
CA SER A 435 -3.72 -59.49 -5.77
C SER A 435 -2.54 -58.63 -6.24
N CYS A 436 -2.07 -57.74 -5.35
CA CYS A 436 -0.77 -57.05 -5.38
C CYS A 436 -0.65 -55.95 -6.47
N ILE A 437 0.01 -54.81 -6.24
CA ILE A 437 1.26 -54.58 -5.49
C ILE A 437 1.13 -53.44 -4.44
N LYS A 438 2.10 -53.41 -3.51
CA LYS A 438 2.19 -52.52 -2.34
C LYS A 438 2.57 -51.07 -2.69
N ASN A 439 2.27 -50.17 -1.75
CA ASN A 439 2.88 -48.86 -1.49
C ASN A 439 4.14 -48.48 -2.30
N GLU A 440 4.16 -47.25 -2.81
CA GLU A 440 5.30 -46.37 -2.61
C GLU A 440 4.91 -44.88 -2.60
N ASN A 441 5.73 -44.05 -1.94
CA ASN A 441 5.41 -42.66 -1.62
C ASN A 441 5.51 -41.74 -2.85
N LEU A 442 4.50 -40.90 -3.06
CA LEU A 442 4.57 -39.76 -4.00
C LEU A 442 4.10 -38.47 -3.33
N THR A 443 4.94 -37.95 -2.43
CA THR A 443 4.86 -36.58 -1.94
C THR A 443 5.38 -35.60 -2.99
N ASN A 444 4.58 -35.33 -4.02
CA ASN A 444 4.81 -34.22 -4.93
C ASN A 444 4.06 -32.98 -4.43
N PRO A 445 4.68 -31.78 -4.37
CA PRO A 445 3.98 -30.57 -3.95
C PRO A 445 2.94 -30.15 -5.00
N VAL A 446 1.69 -29.99 -4.56
CA VAL A 446 0.61 -29.48 -5.41
C VAL A 446 0.77 -27.97 -5.60
N LEU A 447 1.17 -27.55 -6.80
CA LEU A 447 1.22 -26.14 -7.19
C LEU A 447 -0.17 -25.70 -7.68
N VAL A 448 -0.89 -24.95 -6.85
CA VAL A 448 -2.14 -24.28 -7.28
C VAL A 448 -1.80 -22.92 -7.89
N ILE A 449 -1.86 -22.82 -9.22
CA ILE A 449 -1.76 -21.54 -9.92
C ILE A 449 -3.15 -20.91 -10.02
N GLY A 450 -3.45 -19.98 -9.14
CA GLY A 450 -4.57 -19.05 -9.33
C GLY A 450 -4.28 -18.14 -10.53
N GLY A 451 -5.27 -17.95 -11.42
CA GLY A 451 -5.08 -17.23 -12.66
C GLY A 451 -4.76 -15.75 -12.45
N ALA A 452 -3.56 -15.33 -12.88
CA ALA A 452 -3.25 -13.96 -13.24
C ALA A 452 -2.86 -13.94 -14.71
N ASN A 453 -3.38 -12.98 -15.49
CA ASN A 453 -2.99 -12.82 -16.90
C ASN A 453 -1.50 -12.46 -16.98
N VAL A 454 -0.68 -13.45 -17.36
CA VAL A 454 0.72 -13.27 -17.70
C VAL A 454 0.94 -13.90 -19.07
N ASP A 455 0.95 -13.05 -20.09
CA ASP A 455 1.30 -13.47 -21.44
C ASP A 455 2.82 -13.71 -21.49
N ARG A 456 3.22 -14.99 -21.49
CA ARG A 456 4.60 -15.43 -21.69
C ARG A 456 4.65 -16.44 -22.81
N THR A 457 5.10 -15.97 -23.97
CA THR A 457 5.50 -16.82 -25.09
C THR A 457 6.80 -17.54 -24.74
N TYR A 458 6.71 -18.83 -24.42
CA TYR A 458 7.86 -19.72 -24.35
C TYR A 458 8.14 -20.31 -25.73
N ARG A 459 9.38 -20.17 -26.22
CA ARG A 459 9.84 -20.84 -27.43
C ARG A 459 10.62 -22.08 -27.01
N VAL A 460 9.95 -23.23 -27.01
CA VAL A 460 10.58 -24.53 -26.78
C VAL A 460 11.26 -24.97 -28.08
N THR A 461 12.57 -25.18 -28.03
CA THR A 461 13.31 -25.94 -29.05
C THR A 461 13.60 -27.32 -28.48
N GLU A 462 12.76 -28.30 -28.83
CA GLU A 462 13.05 -29.71 -28.61
C GLU A 462 13.83 -30.24 -29.81
N ASP A 463 15.15 -30.39 -29.64
CA ASP A 463 15.91 -31.31 -30.46
C ASP A 463 15.58 -32.73 -30.01
N LEU A 464 15.32 -33.63 -30.97
CA LEU A 464 14.93 -35.05 -30.80
C LEU A 464 13.45 -35.34 -30.52
N VAL A 465 12.58 -35.04 -31.50
CA VAL A 465 11.36 -35.84 -31.74
C VAL A 465 11.48 -36.55 -33.09
N GLN A 466 11.70 -37.87 -33.06
CA GLN A 466 11.60 -38.71 -34.26
C GLN A 466 10.13 -38.85 -34.65
N SER A 467 9.76 -38.33 -35.83
CA SER A 467 8.41 -38.46 -36.37
C SER A 467 8.17 -39.85 -36.96
N SER A 468 7.32 -40.65 -36.33
CA SER A 468 6.72 -41.83 -36.96
C SER A 468 5.44 -41.42 -37.70
N ASN A 469 5.40 -41.71 -39.01
CA ASN A 469 4.24 -41.43 -39.85
C ASN A 469 3.06 -42.33 -39.49
N SER A 470 1.90 -41.75 -39.14
CA SER A 470 0.60 -42.23 -39.65
C SER A 470 -0.47 -41.15 -39.57
N GLU A 471 -1.27 -41.06 -40.62
CA GLU A 471 -2.32 -40.05 -40.78
C GLU A 471 -3.62 -40.46 -40.05
N ARG A 472 -4.35 -39.48 -39.51
CA ARG A 472 -5.82 -39.38 -39.67
C ARG A 472 -6.34 -38.00 -39.31
N VAL A 473 -7.49 -37.65 -39.88
CA VAL A 473 -7.91 -36.27 -40.19
C VAL A 473 -9.29 -35.96 -39.60
N CYS A 474 -9.59 -34.65 -39.42
CA CYS A 474 -10.94 -34.05 -39.31
C CYS A 474 -11.66 -34.16 -37.93
N ARG A 475 -12.41 -33.17 -37.38
CA ARG A 475 -12.82 -31.81 -37.81
C ARG A 475 -12.94 -30.87 -36.60
N ARG A 476 -12.81 -29.55 -36.81
CA ARG A 476 -13.50 -28.54 -35.98
C ARG A 476 -14.30 -27.59 -36.88
N TRP A 477 -15.58 -27.40 -36.55
CA TRP A 477 -16.46 -26.45 -37.25
C TRP A 477 -16.03 -25.00 -36.98
N SER A 478 -15.98 -24.18 -38.03
CA SER A 478 -16.04 -22.72 -37.91
C SER A 478 -17.24 -22.18 -38.70
N ARG A 479 -18.11 -21.41 -38.05
CA ARG A 479 -19.22 -20.73 -38.73
C ARG A 479 -18.67 -19.54 -39.52
N ARG A 480 -19.11 -19.43 -40.78
CA ARG A 480 -18.82 -18.28 -41.66
C ARG A 480 -19.71 -17.10 -41.30
N THR A 481 -19.13 -15.90 -41.33
CA THR A 481 -19.79 -14.70 -41.89
C THR A 481 -18.81 -14.05 -42.87
N ARG A 482 -19.31 -13.69 -44.06
CA ARG A 482 -18.50 -13.19 -45.18
C ARG A 482 -18.56 -11.66 -45.25
N ALA A 483 -17.44 -11.02 -45.55
CA ALA A 483 -17.43 -9.73 -46.25
C ALA A 483 -17.09 -9.96 -47.73
N PRO A 484 -17.73 -9.26 -48.70
CA PRO A 484 -17.38 -9.39 -50.11
C PRO A 484 -16.35 -8.35 -50.54
N ALA A 485 -15.28 -8.79 -51.19
CA ALA A 485 -14.39 -7.93 -51.97
C ALA A 485 -14.82 -7.90 -53.44
N ARG A 486 -14.70 -6.75 -54.12
CA ARG A 486 -14.69 -6.67 -55.59
C ARG A 486 -13.47 -5.90 -56.10
N ARG A 487 -12.77 -6.58 -57.01
CA ARG A 487 -11.76 -6.10 -57.99
C ARG A 487 -12.52 -5.55 -59.23
N VAL A 488 -11.97 -4.83 -60.24
CA VAL A 488 -10.65 -4.27 -60.59
C VAL A 488 -10.82 -3.29 -61.78
N HIS A 489 -9.75 -2.55 -62.14
CA HIS A 489 -9.43 -1.81 -63.40
C HIS A 489 -9.38 -0.28 -63.23
N ALA A 490 -8.53 0.50 -63.91
CA ALA A 490 -7.17 0.39 -64.49
C ALA A 490 -6.91 1.71 -65.28
N ALA A 491 -5.90 2.49 -64.86
CA ALA A 491 -5.01 3.46 -65.55
C ALA A 491 -5.24 3.91 -67.03
N PRO A 492 -4.55 4.97 -67.56
CA PRO A 492 -3.95 6.18 -66.94
C PRO A 492 -4.13 7.50 -67.77
N SER A 493 -3.65 8.66 -67.27
CA SER A 493 -3.19 9.77 -68.13
C SER A 493 -2.08 10.61 -67.45
N ARG A 494 -1.23 11.28 -68.27
CA ARG A 494 0.03 11.96 -67.85
C ARG A 494 -0.05 13.49 -67.99
N GLY A 495 0.76 14.20 -67.20
CA GLY A 495 1.29 15.55 -67.46
C GLY A 495 0.39 16.72 -67.03
N SER A 496 0.91 17.93 -66.77
CA SER A 496 2.31 18.36 -66.56
C SER A 496 2.38 19.80 -66.00
N VAL A 497 3.31 20.04 -65.07
CA VAL A 497 4.09 21.29 -64.82
C VAL A 497 3.47 22.66 -65.19
N SER A 498 3.30 23.55 -64.20
CA SER A 498 3.87 24.93 -64.23
C SER A 498 3.65 25.77 -62.94
N LYS A 499 4.74 26.39 -62.49
CA LYS A 499 4.86 27.70 -61.80
C LYS A 499 5.52 28.67 -62.85
N PRO A 500 5.73 30.01 -62.64
CA PRO A 500 5.75 30.79 -61.39
C PRO A 500 5.16 32.24 -61.49
N ALA A 501 5.56 33.09 -60.51
CA ALA A 501 5.71 34.56 -60.57
C ALA A 501 4.47 35.47 -60.39
N ALA A 502 4.59 36.76 -60.02
CA ALA A 502 5.54 37.49 -59.12
C ALA A 502 5.08 38.97 -58.96
N GLY A 503 5.48 39.64 -57.87
CA GLY A 503 5.41 41.11 -57.69
C GLY A 503 4.05 41.67 -57.20
N ASN A 504 3.99 42.86 -56.57
CA ASN A 504 5.09 43.73 -56.15
C ASN A 504 4.69 44.81 -55.10
N GLU A 505 5.63 45.19 -54.22
CA GLU A 505 5.78 46.54 -53.59
C GLU A 505 4.68 47.06 -52.61
N ARG A 506 4.88 48.08 -51.73
CA ARG A 506 6.06 48.88 -51.29
C ARG A 506 5.94 49.38 -49.80
N HIS A 507 6.97 50.12 -49.35
CA HIS A 507 7.15 51.00 -48.16
C HIS A 507 5.93 51.43 -47.30
N ARG A 508 6.00 51.58 -45.96
CA ARG A 508 6.89 52.50 -45.18
C ARG A 508 7.03 52.12 -43.67
N ARG A 509 8.12 52.57 -43.04
CA ARG A 509 8.35 52.74 -41.57
C ARG A 509 8.37 54.26 -41.24
N PRO A 510 8.57 54.74 -39.99
CA PRO A 510 7.90 54.41 -38.71
C PRO A 510 7.54 55.67 -37.85
N ASN A 511 6.72 55.53 -36.79
CA ASN A 511 6.75 56.35 -35.54
C ASN A 511 5.68 55.81 -34.56
N ARG A 512 5.98 55.42 -33.31
CA ARG A 512 6.29 56.18 -32.05
C ARG A 512 5.05 56.50 -31.18
N ARG A 513 5.21 56.14 -29.89
CA ARG A 513 4.54 56.65 -28.66
C ARG A 513 3.16 56.07 -28.24
N SER A 514 3.15 55.60 -26.98
CA SER A 514 2.11 55.70 -25.91
C SER A 514 0.62 55.58 -26.28
N LYS A 515 -0.20 54.80 -25.57
CA LYS A 515 -0.16 54.40 -24.14
C LYS A 515 -0.44 52.92 -23.95
#